data_AF-A0A1M6A4P4-F1
#
_entry.id   AF-A0A1M6A4P4-F1
#
_cell.length_a   1.000
_cell.length_b   1.000
_cell.length_c   1.000
_cell.angle_alpha   90.00
_cell.angle_beta   90.00
_cell.angle_gamma   90.00
#
_symmetry.space_group_name_H-M   'P 1'
#
loop_
_entity.id
_entity.type
_entity.pdbx_description
1 polymer ?
#
loop_
_entity_poly.entity_id
_entity_poly.type
_entity_poly.pdbx_seq_one_letter_code
_entity_poly.pdbx_strand_id
1 'polypeptide(L)' 'MEEKQTYREVMPGELPCEKPDCDGVMVVDPDNSYKLTCDKCGHIKE' A
#
# COMPACT_ATOMS: atom_id res chain seq x y z
N MET A 1 -30.21 6.80 -14.61
CA MET A 1 -29.07 7.56 -14.05
C MET A 1 -28.06 6.52 -13.63
N GLU A 2 -27.12 6.18 -14.52
CA GLU A 2 -26.15 5.11 -14.30
C GLU A 2 -24.96 5.65 -13.50
N GLU A 3 -24.61 4.92 -12.45
CA GLU A 3 -23.63 5.28 -11.44
C GLU A 3 -22.22 5.28 -12.03
N LYS A 4 -21.54 6.43 -11.95
CA LYS A 4 -20.17 6.59 -12.44
C LYS A 4 -19.24 5.80 -11.53
N GLN A 5 -18.75 4.66 -12.01
CA GLN A 5 -17.67 3.92 -11.37
C GLN A 5 -16.40 4.79 -11.40
N THR A 6 -16.05 5.39 -10.26
CA THR A 6 -14.81 6.15 -10.11
C THR A 6 -13.66 5.18 -9.96
N TYR A 7 -13.15 4.67 -11.10
CA TYR A 7 -11.91 3.91 -11.13
C TYR A 7 -10.78 4.87 -10.78
N ARG A 8 -10.38 4.90 -9.50
CA ARG A 8 -9.20 5.66 -9.07
C ARG A 8 -7.99 4.89 -9.60
N GLU A 9 -7.31 5.49 -10.58
CA GLU A 9 -6.06 4.99 -11.12
C GLU A 9 -5.06 4.83 -9.97
N VAL A 10 -4.80 3.58 -9.58
CA VAL A 10 -3.79 3.25 -8.57
C VAL A 10 -2.45 3.52 -9.23
N MET A 11 -1.75 4.55 -8.77
CA MET A 11 -0.43 4.88 -9.32
C MET A 11 0.50 3.65 -9.13
N PRO A 12 1.32 3.30 -10.13
CA PRO A 12 2.17 2.12 -10.08
C PRO A 12 3.22 2.32 -8.98
N GLY A 13 2.94 1.80 -7.79
CA GLY A 13 3.83 1.93 -6.62
C GLY A 13 3.14 1.88 -5.26
N GLU A 14 1.82 2.12 -5.18
CA GLU A 14 1.10 2.09 -3.90
C GLU A 14 0.42 0.72 -3.70
N LEU A 15 1.20 -0.27 -3.26
CA LEU A 15 0.63 -1.55 -2.84
C LEU A 15 -0.09 -1.35 -1.50
N PRO A 16 -1.35 -1.75 -1.33
CA PRO A 16 -1.98 -1.75 -0.01
C PRO A 16 -1.26 -2.71 0.93
N CYS A 17 -1.29 -2.42 2.23
CA CYS A 17 -0.72 -3.30 3.24
C CYS A 17 -1.38 -4.68 3.20
N GLU A 18 -0.58 -5.74 3.33
CA GLU A 18 -1.08 -7.14 3.34
C GLU A 18 -1.81 -7.50 4.63
N LYS A 19 -1.73 -6.67 5.67
CA LYS A 19 -2.48 -6.89 6.90
C LYS A 19 -3.95 -6.48 6.71
N PRO A 20 -4.91 -7.40 6.97
CA PRO A 20 -6.33 -7.14 6.78
C PRO A 20 -6.91 -6.04 7.68
N ASP A 21 -6.22 -5.69 8.77
CA ASP A 21 -6.57 -4.60 9.71
C ASP A 21 -5.71 -3.34 9.50
N CYS A 22 -5.10 -3.16 8.33
CA CYS A 22 -4.23 -2.03 8.05
C CYS A 22 -4.55 -1.34 6.72
N ASP A 23 -5.17 -0.16 6.80
CA ASP A 23 -5.34 0.78 5.66
C ASP A 23 -4.05 1.55 5.33
N GLY A 24 -2.92 0.88 5.48
CA GLY A 24 -1.61 1.43 5.14
C GLY A 24 -1.21 1.07 3.72
N VAL A 25 -0.13 1.67 3.25
CA VAL A 25 0.48 1.35 1.96
C VAL A 25 1.89 0.82 2.20
N MET A 26 2.28 -0.15 1.38
CA MET A 26 3.62 -0.70 1.33
C MET A 26 4.49 0.24 0.52
N VAL A 27 5.51 0.80 1.17
CA VAL A 27 6.51 1.68 0.58
C VAL A 27 7.89 1.04 0.69
N VAL A 28 8.81 1.37 -0.21
CA VAL A 28 10.19 0.91 -0.09
C VAL A 28 10.87 1.70 1.02
N ASP A 29 11.22 1.01 2.10
CA ASP A 29 11.77 1.62 3.30
C ASP A 29 13.31 1.48 3.32
N PRO A 30 14.06 2.59 3.30
CA PRO A 30 15.53 2.55 3.24
C PRO A 30 16.15 2.05 4.55
N ASP A 31 15.50 2.26 5.70
CA ASP A 31 15.97 1.80 7.00
C ASP A 31 15.86 0.26 7.12
N ASN A 32 14.90 -0.34 6.41
CA ASN A 32 14.70 -1.78 6.34
C ASN A 32 15.36 -2.43 5.12
N SER A 33 16.54 -1.94 4.70
CA SER A 33 17.30 -2.50 3.56
C SER A 33 16.54 -2.44 2.22
N TYR A 34 15.78 -1.36 1.98
CA TYR A 34 14.93 -1.19 0.79
C TYR A 34 13.86 -2.27 0.64
N LYS A 35 13.40 -2.85 1.76
CA LYS A 35 12.27 -3.77 1.75
C LYS A 35 10.95 -3.00 1.69
N LEU A 36 9.95 -3.62 1.05
CA LEU A 36 8.57 -3.14 1.09
C LEU A 36 8.08 -3.21 2.53
N THR A 37 7.85 -2.05 3.12
CA THR A 37 7.41 -1.90 4.51
C THR A 37 6.17 -1.04 4.54
N CYS A 38 5.16 -1.44 5.30
CA CYS A 38 3.95 -0.64 5.47
C CYS A 38 4.25 0.64 6.26
N ASP A 39 3.86 1.79 5.71
CA ASP A 39 4.04 3.11 6.33
C ASP A 39 3.34 3.25 7.69
N LYS A 40 2.19 2.57 7.88
CA LYS A 40 1.39 2.68 9.10
C LYS A 40 1.72 1.64 10.17
N CYS A 41 1.82 0.37 9.78
CA CYS A 41 1.95 -0.72 10.75
C CYS A 41 3.36 -1.33 10.81
N GLY A 42 4.28 -0.88 9.97
CA GLY A 42 5.65 -1.39 9.92
C GLY A 42 5.76 -2.84 9.43
N HIS A 43 4.71 -3.39 8.80
CA HIS A 43 4.78 -4.74 8.24
C HIS A 43 5.75 -4.77 7.07
N ILE A 44 6.82 -5.54 7.22
CA ILE A 44 7.82 -5.77 6.17
C ILE A 44 7.37 -7.00 5.37
N LYS A 45 7.24 -6.84 4.06
CA LYS A 45 7.04 -7.94 3.13
C LYS A 45 8.38 -8.63 2.90
N GLU A 46 8.46 -9.91 3.27
CA GLU A 46 9.63 -10.77 3.08
C GLU A 46 9.81 -11.19 1.61
#